data_AF-A0A0G0ZDX2-F1
#
_entry.id   AF-A0A0G0ZDX2-F1
#
_cell.length_a   1.000
_cell.length_b   1.000
_cell.length_c   1.000
_cell.angle_alpha   90.00
_cell.angle_beta   90.00
_cell.angle_gamma   90.00
#
_symmetry.space_group_name_H-M   'P 1'
#
loop_
_entity.id
_entity.type
_entity.pdbx_description
1 polymer ?
#
loop_
_entity_poly.entity_id
_entity_poly.type
_entity_poly.pdbx_seq_one_letter_code
_entity_poly.pdbx_strand_id
1 'polypeptide(L)' 'FVPFKEEIVFADAPTKEGAIILDKDNPSGLPENADQIFIPIRFR' A
#
# COMPACT_ATOMS: atom_id res chain seq x y z
N PHE A 1 1.67 -11.64 -16.06
CA PHE A 1 1.47 -10.19 -15.86
C PHE A 1 0.01 -9.88 -16.09
N VAL A 2 -0.69 -9.40 -15.06
CA VAL A 2 -2.07 -8.90 -15.18
C VAL A 2 -2.02 -7.44 -14.77
N PRO A 3 -2.47 -6.49 -15.61
CA PRO A 3 -2.49 -5.09 -15.23
C PRO A 3 -3.41 -4.90 -14.03
N PHE A 4 -2.90 -4.26 -12.99
CA PHE A 4 -3.64 -3.91 -11.78
C PHE A 4 -3.74 -2.40 -11.69
N LYS A 5 -4.95 -1.88 -11.45
CA LYS A 5 -5.23 -0.46 -11.26
C LYS A 5 -6.34 -0.31 -10.24
N GLU A 6 -6.09 0.51 -9.23
CA GLU A 6 -7.06 0.89 -8.20
C GLU A 6 -6.97 2.40 -7.95
N GLU A 7 -8.06 2.99 -7.45
CA GLU A 7 -8.12 4.41 -7.07
C GLU A 7 -8.44 4.52 -5.58
N ILE A 8 -7.62 5.28 -4.85
CA ILE A 8 -7.81 5.54 -3.42
C ILE A 8 -8.05 7.03 -3.26
N VAL A 9 -9.23 7.40 -2.76
CA VAL A 9 -9.64 8.79 -2.54
C VAL A 9 -9.45 9.16 -1.07
N PHE A 10 -8.72 10.24 -0.82
CA PHE A 10 -8.55 10.82 0.52
C PHE A 10 -9.42 12.07 0.63
N ALA A 11 -10.54 12.00 1.35
CA ALA A 11 -11.53 13.09 1.42
C ALA A 11 -11.10 14.25 2.35
N ASP A 12 -10.66 13.91 3.55
CA ASP A 12 -10.11 14.83 4.55
C ASP A 12 -8.97 14.09 5.25
N ALA A 13 -7.73 14.37 4.87
CA ALA A 13 -6.59 13.75 5.52
C ALA A 13 -6.31 14.52 6.83
N PRO A 14 -6.50 13.90 8.02
CA PRO A 14 -6.20 14.56 9.29
C PRO A 14 -4.69 14.77 9.50
N THR A 15 -3.86 14.16 8.65
CA THR A 15 -2.41 14.22 8.67
C THR A 15 -1.87 14.87 7.40
N LYS A 16 -0.65 15.40 7.47
CA LYS A 16 0.07 15.96 6.30
C LYS A 16 0.75 14.90 5.46
N GLU A 17 0.96 13.71 6.03
CA GLU A 17 1.72 12.63 5.44
C GLU A 17 1.05 11.29 5.76
N GLY A 18 1.26 10.32 4.88
CA GLY A 18 0.79 8.95 5.00
C GLY A 18 1.58 8.03 4.08
N ALA A 19 1.21 6.76 4.02
CA ALA A 19 1.79 5.82 3.08
C ALA A 19 0.72 4.85 2.59
N ILE A 20 0.81 4.47 1.32
CA ILE A 20 0.13 3.28 0.79
C ILE A 20 1.11 2.12 0.98
N ILE A 21 0.64 1.07 1.64
CA ILE A 21 1.39 -0.17 1.83
C ILE A 21 0.70 -1.22 0.98
N LEU A 22 1.44 -1.81 0.04
CA LEU A 22 0.99 -2.95 -0.73
C LEU A 22 1.68 -4.20 -0.17
N ASP A 23 0.91 -5.00 0.54
CA ASP A 23 1.35 -6.30 1.03
C ASP A 23 1.21 -7.36 -0.05
N LYS A 24 2.28 -8.16 -0.24
CA LYS A 24 2.20 -9.35 -1.07
C LYS A 24 1.32 -10.38 -0.37
N ASP A 25 0.32 -10.90 -1.09
CA ASP A 25 -0.46 -12.02 -0.61
C ASP A 25 0.47 -13.21 -0.33
N ASN A 26 0.50 -13.67 0.93
CA ASN A 26 1.39 -14.71 1.42
C ASN A 26 0.57 -15.84 2.07
N PRO A 27 -0.04 -16.74 1.27
CA PRO A 27 -0.90 -17.81 1.78
C PRO A 27 -0.18 -18.79 2.71
N SER A 28 1.15 -18.92 2.58
CA SER A 28 1.94 -19.83 3.41
C SER A 28 2.25 -19.27 4.79
N GLY A 29 2.07 -17.95 5.01
CA GLY A 29 2.39 -17.28 6.27
C GLY A 29 3.88 -17.33 6.67
N LEU A 30 4.76 -17.73 5.75
CA LEU A 30 6.19 -17.87 6.04
C LEU A 30 6.88 -16.50 5.95
N PRO A 31 7.72 -16.11 6.93
CA PRO A 31 8.39 -14.81 6.93
C PRO A 31 9.24 -14.55 5.68
N GLU A 32 9.86 -15.60 5.14
CA GLU A 32 10.69 -15.53 3.93
C GLU A 32 9.90 -15.15 2.66
N ASN A 33 8.59 -15.36 2.66
CA ASN A 33 7.70 -15.03 1.55
C ASN A 33 6.96 -13.70 1.74
N ALA A 34 7.06 -13.11 2.93
CA ALA A 34 6.46 -11.82 3.24
C ALA A 34 7.24 -10.72 2.55
N ASP A 35 6.52 -9.84 1.84
CA ASP A 35 7.12 -8.73 1.13
C ASP A 35 6.12 -7.57 1.05
N GLN A 36 6.64 -6.34 1.04
CA GLN A 36 5.82 -5.14 1.06
C GLN A 36 6.44 -4.02 0.24
N ILE A 37 5.58 -3.23 -0.41
CA ILE A 37 5.97 -2.00 -1.10
C ILE A 37 5.40 -0.81 -0.35
N PHE A 38 6.27 0.13 0.02
CA PHE A 38 5.90 1.38 0.69
C PHE A 38 5.91 2.54 -0.28
N ILE A 39 4.78 3.24 -0.38
CA ILE A 39 4.62 4.42 -1.24
C ILE A 39 4.25 5.61 -0.35
N PRO A 40 5.20 6.52 -0.04
CA PRO A 40 4.92 7.67 0.81
C PRO A 40 4.06 8.70 0.08
N ILE A 41 3.05 9.22 0.77
CA ILE A 41 2.10 10.21 0.26
C ILE A 41 2.16 11.45 1.16
N ARG A 42 2.21 12.63 0.54
CA ARG A 42 2.12 13.91 1.23
C ARG A 42 0.83 14.61 0.82
N PHE A 43 -0.05 14.83 1.78
CA PHE A 43 -1.31 15.54 1.61
C PHE A 43 -1.04 17.05 1.58
N ARG A 44 -1.68 17.78 0.66
CA ARG A 44 -1.52 19.24 0.48
C ARG A 44 -2.75 19.98 0.95
#